data_AF-A0A0R1RK33-F1
#
_entry.id   AF-A0A0R1RK33-F1
#
_cell.length_a   1.000
_cell.length_b   1.000
_cell.length_c   1.000
_cell.angle_alpha   90.00
_cell.angle_beta   90.00
_cell.angle_gamma   90.00
#
_symmetry.space_group_name_H-M   'P 1'
#
loop_
_entity.id
_entity.type
_entity.pdbx_description
1 polymer ?
#
loop_
_entity_poly.entity_id
_entity_poly.type
_entity_poly.pdbx_seq_one_letter_code
_entity_poly.pdbx_strand_id
1 'polypeptide(L)' 'MQKIQGALAKQAGVEDVKVLFNAAKVKVNFDEKIVSADALADVVTKLGYEVKGVKVKVAQQ' A
#
# COMPACT_ATOMS: atom_id res chain seq x y z
N MET A 1 -8.68 14.05 -0.17
CA MET A 1 -7.51 13.44 0.51
C MET A 1 -7.43 11.91 0.37
N GLN A 2 -8.06 11.31 -0.66
CA GLN A 2 -7.98 9.87 -0.94
C GLN A 2 -7.02 9.55 -2.11
N LYS A 3 -6.11 10.46 -2.48
CA LYS A 3 -5.20 10.24 -3.63
C LYS A 3 -4.33 9.00 -3.45
N ILE A 4 -3.77 8.81 -2.26
CA ILE A 4 -2.99 7.60 -1.91
C ILE A 4 -3.89 6.36 -1.95
N GLN A 5 -5.06 6.41 -1.29
CA GLN A 5 -5.98 5.27 -1.26
C GLN A 5 -6.41 4.86 -2.67
N GLY A 6 -6.80 5.81 -3.51
CA GLY A 6 -7.23 5.55 -4.88
C GLY A 6 -6.09 5.09 -5.79
N ALA A 7 -4.87 5.59 -5.61
CA ALA A 7 -3.71 5.14 -6.38
C ALA A 7 -3.32 3.69 -6.03
N LEU A 8 -3.35 3.35 -4.74
CA LEU A 8 -3.08 1.99 -4.27
C LEU A 8 -4.21 1.04 -4.66
N ALA A 9 -5.47 1.43 -4.50
CA ALA A 9 -6.62 0.59 -4.87
C ALA A 9 -6.74 0.34 -6.38
N LYS A 10 -6.09 1.16 -7.21
CA LYS A 10 -5.98 0.96 -8.66
C LYS A 10 -4.87 0.02 -9.07
N GLN A 11 -3.98 -0.38 -8.16
CA GLN A 11 -2.93 -1.34 -8.48
C GLN A 11 -3.55 -2.74 -8.64
N ALA A 12 -3.13 -3.43 -9.70
CA ALA A 12 -3.55 -4.81 -9.93
C ALA A 12 -3.11 -5.68 -8.75
N GLY A 13 -4.01 -6.54 -8.26
CA GLY A 13 -3.73 -7.40 -7.10
C GLY A 13 -3.97 -6.73 -5.75
N VAL A 14 -4.33 -5.44 -5.68
CA VAL A 14 -4.78 -4.83 -4.43
C VAL A 14 -6.25 -5.13 -4.20
N GLU A 15 -6.55 -5.77 -3.08
CA GLU A 15 -7.92 -6.12 -2.68
C GLU A 15 -8.53 -5.06 -1.76
N ASP A 16 -7.77 -4.57 -0.79
CA ASP A 16 -8.25 -3.60 0.20
C ASP A 16 -7.17 -2.58 0.56
N VAL A 17 -7.59 -1.33 0.77
CA VAL A 17 -6.70 -0.26 1.22
C VAL A 17 -7.33 0.50 2.37
N LYS A 18 -6.64 0.49 3.50
CA LYS A 18 -7.05 1.17 4.72
C LYS A 18 -6.01 2.18 5.16
N VAL A 19 -6.35 3.47 5.00
CA VAL A 19 -5.49 4.58 5.43
C VAL A 19 -5.84 4.99 6.86
N LEU A 20 -4.89 4.82 7.77
CA LEU A 20 -4.99 5.20 9.17
C LEU A 20 -4.33 6.56 9.37
N PHE A 21 -5.09 7.64 9.11
CA PHE A 21 -4.59 9.02 9.27
C PHE A 21 -4.14 9.34 10.70
N ASN A 22 -4.83 8.78 11.70
CA ASN A 22 -4.49 8.98 13.11
C ASN A 22 -3.11 8.41 13.48
N ALA A 23 -2.68 7.34 12.80
CA ALA A 23 -1.39 6.69 13.04
C ALA A 23 -0.36 6.97 11.94
N ALA A 24 -0.70 7.81 10.96
CA ALA A 24 0.07 8.04 9.74
C ALA A 24 0.54 6.73 9.05
N LYS A 25 -0.33 5.71 9.02
CA LYS A 25 -0.02 4.38 8.46
C LYS A 25 -1.03 3.99 7.39
N VAL A 26 -0.58 3.23 6.39
CA VAL A 26 -1.45 2.62 5.39
C VAL A 26 -1.35 1.11 5.54
N LYS A 27 -2.50 0.45 5.66
CA LYS A 27 -2.63 -0.99 5.52
C LYS A 27 -3.17 -1.28 4.13
N VAL A 28 -2.49 -2.15 3.40
CA VAL A 28 -2.93 -2.60 2.07
C VAL A 28 -2.99 -4.12 2.13
N ASN A 29 -4.12 -4.67 1.71
CA ASN A 29 -4.25 -6.09 1.42
C ASN A 29 -4.02 -6.28 -0.07
N PHE A 30 -3.01 -7.04 -0.43
CA PHE A 30 -2.62 -7.25 -1.81
C PHE A 30 -2.11 -8.68 -2.02
N ASP A 31 -2.26 -9.17 -3.24
CA ASP A 31 -1.71 -10.45 -3.66
C ASP A 31 -0.25 -10.28 -4.07
N GLU A 32 0.65 -10.83 -3.27
CA GLU A 32 2.10 -10.83 -3.49
C GLU A 32 2.54 -11.51 -4.80
N LYS A 33 1.67 -12.32 -5.42
CA LYS A 33 1.93 -12.93 -6.74
C LYS A 33 1.70 -11.97 -7.88
N ILE A 34 0.87 -10.94 -7.67
CA ILE A 34 0.48 -9.97 -8.70
C ILE A 34 1.22 -8.64 -8.50
N VAL A 35 1.34 -8.18 -7.25
CA VAL A 35 1.99 -6.92 -6.91
C VAL A 35 2.86 -7.05 -5.68
N SER A 36 4.02 -6.43 -5.69
CA SER A 36 4.96 -6.44 -4.56
C SER A 36 4.79 -5.19 -3.70
N ALA A 37 5.14 -5.31 -2.42
CA ALA A 37 5.07 -4.19 -1.49
C ALA A 37 5.97 -3.00 -1.90
N ASP A 38 7.09 -3.28 -2.56
CA ASP A 38 7.98 -2.27 -3.14
C ASP A 38 7.28 -1.44 -4.23
N ALA A 39 6.52 -2.10 -5.11
CA ALA A 39 5.76 -1.41 -6.16
C ALA A 39 4.68 -0.49 -5.55
N LEU A 40 4.02 -0.93 -4.49
CA LEU A 40 3.06 -0.11 -3.74
C LEU A 40 3.75 1.09 -3.07
N ALA A 41 4.94 0.89 -2.50
CA ALA A 41 5.73 1.97 -1.91
C ALA A 41 6.20 2.99 -2.95
N ASP A 42 6.57 2.54 -4.14
CA ASP A 42 6.97 3.39 -5.26
C ASP A 42 5.81 4.28 -5.73
N VAL A 43 4.59 3.74 -5.79
CA VAL A 43 3.37 4.54 -6.11
C VAL A 43 3.16 5.66 -5.08
N VAL A 44 3.35 5.37 -3.79
CA VAL A 44 3.23 6.38 -2.73
C VAL A 44 4.33 7.43 -2.84
N THR A 45 5.55 7.01 -3.17
CA THR A 45 6.71 7.89 -3.40
C THR A 45 6.50 8.81 -4.60
N LYS A 46 5.97 8.29 -5.71
CA LYS A 46 5.59 9.06 -6.91
C LYS A 46 4.51 10.11 -6.65
N LEU A 47 3.68 9.90 -5.64
CA LEU A 47 2.68 10.88 -5.19
C LEU A 47 3.29 12.00 -4.32
N GLY A 48 4.59 11.92 -3.99
CA GLY A 48 5.30 12.90 -3.17
C GLY A 48 5.32 12.57 -1.68
N TYR A 49 5.07 11.30 -1.30
CA TYR A 49 5.07 10.86 0.10
C TYR A 49 6.22 9.89 0.37
N GLU A 50 7.02 10.17 1.38
CA GLU A 50 8.13 9.30 1.78
C GLU A 50 7.64 8.06 2.53
N VAL A 51 8.03 6.87 2.05
CA VAL A 51 7.74 5.60 2.72
C VAL A 51 8.88 5.26 3.69
N LYS A 52 8.67 5.52 4.98
CA LYS A 52 9.68 5.24 6.03
C LYS A 52 9.94 3.75 6.28
N GLY A 53 9.02 2.88 5.90
CA GLY A 53 9.19 1.45 6.08
C GLY A 53 7.99 0.65 5.62
N VAL A 54 8.26 -0.45 4.95
CA VAL A 54 7.26 -1.41 4.49
C VAL A 54 7.37 -2.66 5.34
N LYS A 55 6.25 -3.09 5.93
CA LYS A 55 6.19 -4.34 6.69
C LYS A 55 5.16 -5.25 6.05
N VAL A 56 5.65 -6.23 5.28
CA VAL A 56 4.81 -7.29 4.70
C VAL A 56 4.59 -8.35 5.76
N LYS A 57 3.33 -8.72 5.97
CA LYS A 57 2.98 -9.91 6.76
C LYS A 57 2.39 -10.92 5.80
N VAL A 58 3.21 -11.89 5.40
CA VAL A 58 2.70 -13.15 4.85
C VAL A 58 1.96 -13.85 5.98
N ALA A 59 0.65 -14.02 5.83
CA ALA A 59 -0.07 -14.97 6.66
C ALA A 59 0.39 -16.37 6.25
N GLN A 60 1.54 -16.80 6.78
CA GLN A 60 1.91 -18.20 6.80
C GLN A 60 0.85 -18.92 7.64
N GLN A 61 -0.02 -19.65 6.96
CA GLN A 61 -0.81 -20.72 7.56
C GLN A 61 0.12 -21.90 7.86
#